data_AF-A0A1T5FAQ1-F1
#
_entry.id   AF-A0A1T5FAQ1-F1
#
_cell.length_a   1.000
_cell.length_b   1.000
_cell.length_c   1.000
_cell.angle_alpha   90.00
_cell.angle_beta   90.00
_cell.angle_gamma   90.00
#
_symmetry.space_group_name_H-M   'P 1'
#
loop_
_entity.id
_entity.type
_entity.pdbx_description
1 polymer ?
#
loop_
_entity_poly.entity_id
_entity_poly.type
_entity_poly.pdbx_seq_one_letter_code
_entity_poly.pdbx_strand_id
1 'polypeptide(L)' 'MNIKRIFGTVLTVLGIGGLIYTGVMVVQQSNQVRELIVVGILGLIFFSSGISLIRNTKDKE' A
#
# COMPACT_ATOMS: atom_id res chain seq x y z
N MET A 1 -15.54 13.42 -5.71
CA MET A 1 -14.49 12.55 -6.32
C MET A 1 -15.11 11.22 -6.69
N ASN A 2 -14.70 10.64 -7.81
CA ASN A 2 -15.14 9.29 -8.21
C ASN A 2 -14.79 8.27 -7.10
N ILE A 3 -15.74 7.40 -6.75
CA ILE A 3 -15.58 6.36 -5.72
C ILE A 3 -14.32 5.52 -5.98
N LYS A 4 -14.02 5.22 -7.25
CA LYS A 4 -12.82 4.47 -7.64
C LYS A 4 -11.53 5.20 -7.27
N ARG A 5 -11.50 6.53 -7.43
CA ARG A 5 -10.35 7.35 -7.05
C ARG A 5 -10.17 7.38 -5.53
N ILE A 6 -11.26 7.48 -4.76
CA ILE A 6 -11.21 7.46 -3.29
C ILE A 6 -10.66 6.12 -2.78
N PHE A 7 -11.19 5.00 -3.27
CA PHE A 7 -10.66 3.67 -2.92
C PHE A 7 -9.20 3.52 -3.31
N GLY A 8 -8.80 4.01 -4.49
CA GLY A 8 -7.41 4.00 -4.93
C GLY A 8 -6.51 4.79 -3.98
N THR A 9 -6.90 6.01 -3.60
CA THR A 9 -6.16 6.85 -2.65
C THR A 9 -6.04 6.20 -1.27
N VAL A 10 -7.12 5.66 -0.72
CA VAL A 10 -7.10 4.95 0.57
C VAL A 10 -6.17 3.75 0.50
N LEU A 11 -6.27 2.94 -0.56
CA LEU A 11 -5.43 1.76 -0.74
C LEU A 11 -3.95 2.12 -0.89
N THR A 12 -3.63 3.20 -1.60
CA THR A 12 -2.27 3.72 -1.72
C THR A 12 -1.72 4.19 -0.37
N VAL A 13 -2.49 4.93 0.42
CA VAL A 13 -2.07 5.38 1.76
C VAL A 13 -1.82 4.19 2.69
N LEU A 14 -2.70 3.18 2.67
CA LEU A 14 -2.49 1.94 3.43
C LEU A 14 -1.24 1.19 2.98
N GLY A 15 -0.99 1.10 1.66
CA GLY A 15 0.22 0.51 1.11
C GLY A 15 1.49 1.22 1.57
N ILE A 16 1.50 2.56 1.54
CA ILE A 16 2.61 3.37 2.06
C ILE A 16 2.83 3.09 3.55
N GLY A 17 1.76 3.08 4.36
CA GLY A 17 1.84 2.78 5.78
C GLY A 17 2.44 1.40 6.07
N GLY A 18 2.02 0.36 5.35
CA GLY A 18 2.55 -0.99 5.47
C GLY A 18 4.04 -1.08 5.12
N LEU A 19 4.48 -0.39 4.05
CA LEU A 19 5.88 -0.35 3.66
C LEU A 19 6.75 0.39 4.68
N ILE A 20 6.26 1.52 5.21
CA ILE A 20 6.95 2.26 6.26
C ILE A 20 7.07 1.40 7.52
N TYR A 21 5.99 0.73 7.94
CA TYR A 21 6.02 -0.16 9.11
C TYR A 21 7.05 -1.28 8.94
N THR A 22 7.06 -1.96 7.79
CA THR A 22 8.07 -2.98 7.49
C THR A 22 9.48 -2.40 7.56
N GLY A 23 9.72 -1.23 6.96
CA GLY A 23 11.03 -0.56 7.01
C GLY A 23 11.49 -0.23 8.43
N VAL A 24 10.59 0.30 9.27
CA VAL A 24 10.89 0.60 10.68
C VAL A 24 11.26 -0.65 11.45
N MET A 25 10.50 -1.73 11.31
CA MET A 25 10.76 -2.99 12.02
C MET A 25 12.04 -3.69 11.56
N VAL A 26 12.39 -3.57 10.28
CA VAL A 26 13.68 -4.05 9.75
C VAL A 26 14.84 -3.28 10.37
N VAL A 27 14.75 -1.95 10.44
CA VAL A 27 15.78 -1.10 11.09
C VAL A 27 15.92 -1.43 12.58
N GLN A 28 14.82 -1.74 13.26
CA GLN A 28 14.82 -2.14 14.67
C GLN A 28 15.28 -3.59 14.91
N GLN A 29 15.75 -4.32 13.88
CA GLN A 29 16.22 -5.70 13.99
C GLN A 29 15.19 -6.65 14.62
N SER A 30 13.90 -6.50 14.26
CA SER A 30 12.87 -7.43 14.74
C SER A 30 13.13 -8.87 14.26
N ASN A 31 13.00 -9.83 15.18
CA ASN A 31 13.16 -11.27 14.89
C ASN A 31 11.95 -11.89 14.15
N GLN A 32 10.92 -11.09 13.84
CA GLN A 32 9.68 -11.56 13.19
C GLN A 32 9.77 -11.52 11.66
N VAL A 33 10.82 -12.11 11.09
CA VAL A 33 11.12 -12.03 9.65
C VAL A 33 9.95 -12.47 8.76
N ARG A 34 9.25 -13.56 9.14
CA ARG A 34 8.09 -14.06 8.37
C ARG A 34 6.96 -13.03 8.30
N GLU A 35 6.67 -12.37 9.41
CA GLU A 35 5.61 -11.36 9.49
C GLU A 35 5.99 -10.14 8.63
N LEU A 36 7.24 -9.68 8.73
CA LEU A 36 7.73 -8.55 7.95
C LEU A 36 7.72 -8.80 6.44
N ILE A 37 8.01 -10.02 6.01
CA ILE A 37 7.90 -10.40 4.60
C ILE A 37 6.43 -10.32 4.14
N VAL A 38 5.50 -10.87 4.92
CA VAL A 38 4.08 -10.84 4.59
C VAL A 38 3.56 -9.41 4.54
N VAL A 39 3.83 -8.60 5.56
CA VAL A 39 3.38 -7.20 5.63
C VAL A 39 4.04 -6.36 4.53
N GLY A 40 5.33 -6.58 4.25
CA GLY A 40 6.04 -5.90 3.16
C GLY A 40 5.47 -6.21 1.78
N ILE A 41 5.21 -7.48 1.47
CA ILE A 41 4.59 -7.89 0.21
C ILE A 41 3.17 -7.33 0.10
N LEU A 42 2.36 -7.40 1.16
CA LEU A 42 1.02 -6.82 1.17
C LEU A 42 1.05 -5.31 0.95
N GLY A 43 1.99 -4.60 1.58
CA GLY A 43 2.21 -3.17 1.37
C GLY A 43 2.53 -2.83 -0.09
N LEU A 44 3.40 -3.61 -0.74
CA LEU A 44 3.72 -3.45 -2.17
C LEU A 44 2.50 -3.69 -3.06
N ILE A 45 1.73 -4.75 -2.79
CA ILE A 45 0.52 -5.07 -3.56
C ILE A 45 -0.49 -3.94 -3.41
N PHE A 46 -0.79 -3.49 -2.19
CA PHE A 46 -1.75 -2.42 -1.94
C PHE A 46 -1.31 -1.10 -2.58
N PHE A 47 -0.04 -0.74 -2.47
CA PHE A 47 0.49 0.45 -3.12
C PHE A 47 0.32 0.40 -4.65
N SER A 48 0.77 -0.69 -5.27
CA SER A 48 0.69 -0.89 -6.73
C SER A 48 -0.76 -0.90 -7.24
N SER A 49 -1.64 -1.66 -6.56
CA SER A 49 -3.07 -1.72 -6.88
C SER A 49 -3.77 -0.37 -6.70
N GLY A 50 -3.45 0.37 -5.64
CA GLY A 50 -4.02 1.70 -5.38
C GLY A 50 -3.65 2.70 -6.48
N ILE A 51 -2.37 2.74 -6.86
CA ILE A 51 -1.90 3.59 -7.96
C ILE A 51 -2.55 3.19 -9.29
N SER A 52 -2.66 1.88 -9.57
CA SER A 52 -3.35 1.39 -10.77
C SER A 52 -4.81 1.86 -10.82
N LEU A 53 -5.53 1.78 -9.70
CA LEU A 53 -6.92 2.21 -9.63
C LEU A 53 -7.07 3.73 -9.83
N ILE A 54 -6.18 4.54 -9.24
CA ILE A 54 -6.16 6.00 -9.46
C ILE A 54 -5.89 6.31 -10.93
N ARG A 55 -4.88 5.68 -11.55
CA ARG A 55 -4.48 5.93 -12.95
C ARG A 55 -5.53 5.48 -13.97
N ASN A 56 -6.23 4.39 -13.70
CA ASN A 56 -7.27 3.87 -14.59
C ASN A 56 -8.64 4.55 -14.40
N THR A 57 -8.78 5.39 -13.36
CA THR A 57 -9.98 6.20 -13.19
C THR A 57 -9.88 7.45 -14.07
N LYS A 58 -10.24 7.29 -15.36
CA LYS A 58 -10.67 8.42 -16.18
C LYS A 58 -11.96 8.93 -15.56
N ASP A 59 -11.99 10.21 -15.18
CA ASP A 59 -13.25 10.87 -14.85
C ASP A 59 -14.12 10.76 -16.11
N LYS A 60 -15.09 9.85 -16.08
CA LYS A 60 -16.20 9.89 -17.03
C LYS A 60 -16.99 11.11 -16.58
N GLU A 61 -17.05 12.12 -17.46
CA GLU A 61 -18.02 13.21 -17.36
C GLU A 61 -19.44 12.66 -17.19
#